data_AF-A0A7X1ZAC2-F1
#
_entry.id   AF-A0A7X1ZAC2-F1
#
_cell.length_a   1.000
_cell.length_b   1.000
_cell.length_c   1.000
_cell.angle_alpha   90.00
_cell.angle_beta   90.00
_cell.angle_gamma   90.00
#
_symmetry.space_group_name_H-M   'P 1'
#
loop_
_entity.id
_entity.type
_entity.pdbx_description
1 polymer ?
#
loop_
_entity_poly.entity_id
_entity_poly.type
_entity_poly.pdbx_seq_one_letter_code
_entity_poly.pdbx_strand_id
1 'polypeptide(L)'
;MTEILSKNEENTIVIKELTPEQFEALVVLFGSPITSENFVNETNKQYREKGLIIQGTSYSYSVYSPNNYDKDLYTITFQKEA
;
A
#
# COMPACT_ATOMS: atom_id res chain seq x y z
N MET A 1 10.39 14.67 1.94
CA MET A 1 9.56 15.05 3.11
C MET A 1 8.33 14.16 3.01
N THR A 2 8.19 13.16 3.87
CA THR A 2 7.11 12.16 3.74
C THR A 2 5.79 12.80 4.17
N GLU A 3 4.92 13.10 3.22
CA GLU A 3 3.58 13.62 3.48
C GLU A 3 2.66 12.45 3.86
N ILE A 4 2.31 12.36 5.14
CA ILE A 4 1.20 11.49 5.59
C ILE A 4 -0.10 12.17 5.17
N LEU A 5 -0.55 11.88 3.95
CA LEU A 5 -1.72 12.51 3.35
C LEU A 5 -3.02 11.80 3.77
N SER A 6 -3.79 12.53 4.57
CA SER A 6 -5.24 12.41 4.79
C SER A 6 -5.76 11.05 5.29
N LYS A 7 -6.11 11.02 6.57
CA LYS A 7 -7.10 10.10 7.14
C LYS A 7 -8.46 10.48 6.54
N ASN A 8 -8.82 9.91 5.40
CA ASN A 8 -10.14 10.14 4.80
C ASN A 8 -11.05 8.97 5.16
N GLU A 9 -12.18 9.29 5.80
CA GLU A 9 -13.32 8.41 6.11
C GLU A 9 -13.00 7.16 6.97
N GLU A 10 -12.86 7.38 8.28
CA GLU A 10 -12.94 6.47 9.45
C GLU A 10 -12.18 5.12 9.48
N ASN A 11 -11.79 4.52 8.36
CA ASN A 11 -11.29 3.14 8.26
C ASN A 11 -10.13 2.97 7.27
N THR A 12 -9.58 4.06 6.73
CA THR A 12 -8.53 4.01 5.70
C THR A 12 -7.34 4.90 6.03
N ILE A 13 -6.13 4.38 5.80
CA ILE A 13 -4.85 5.10 5.91
C ILE A 13 -4.20 5.09 4.53
N VAL A 14 -3.82 6.26 4.02
CA VAL A 14 -3.14 6.39 2.73
C VAL A 14 -1.76 6.99 2.95
N ILE A 15 -0.74 6.37 2.37
CA ILE A 15 0.64 6.86 2.32
C ILE A 15 1.01 6.98 0.85
N LYS A 16 1.39 8.18 0.42
CA LYS A 16 1.70 8.49 -0.98
C LYS A 16 3.17 8.82 -1.13
N GLU A 17 3.65 8.74 -2.37
CA GLU A 17 4.99 9.21 -2.75
C GLU A 17 6.12 8.59 -1.91
N LEU A 18 5.97 7.31 -1.57
CA LEU A 18 6.99 6.56 -0.87
C LEU A 18 8.20 6.37 -1.78
N THR A 19 9.39 6.70 -1.27
CA THR A 19 10.65 6.36 -1.94
C THR A 19 10.83 4.85 -1.99
N PRO A 20 11.68 4.32 -2.88
CA PRO A 20 11.98 2.88 -2.92
C PRO A 20 12.38 2.30 -1.57
N GLU A 21 13.21 3.00 -0.78
CA GLU A 21 13.64 2.52 0.54
C GLU A 21 12.50 2.50 1.57
N GLN A 22 11.59 3.47 1.51
CA GLN A 22 10.41 3.49 2.37
C GLN A 22 9.42 2.38 2.00
N PHE A 23 9.30 2.10 0.69
CA PHE A 23 8.52 0.96 0.22
C PHE A 23 9.14 -0.38 0.65
N GLU A 24 10.45 -0.56 0.50
CA GLU A 24 11.16 -1.76 0.96
C GLU A 24 11.01 -1.98 2.46
N ALA A 25 11.14 -0.93 3.26
CA ALA A 25 10.90 -1.01 4.71
C ALA A 25 9.49 -1.50 5.03
N LEU A 26 8.47 -1.04 4.29
CA LEU A 26 7.09 -1.50 4.45
C LEU A 26 6.93 -2.97 4.02
N VAL A 27 7.56 -3.37 2.91
CA VAL A 27 7.57 -4.77 2.46
C VAL A 27 8.23 -5.70 3.48
N VAL A 28 9.31 -5.27 4.14
CA VAL A 28 9.95 -6.05 5.21
C VAL A 28 9.03 -6.19 6.43
N LEU A 29 8.32 -5.12 6.80
CA LEU A 29 7.43 -5.13 7.97
C LEU A 29 6.14 -5.92 7.75
N PHE A 30 5.64 -5.94 6.51
CA PHE A 30 4.26 -6.35 6.20
C PHE A 30 4.15 -7.46 5.16
N GLY A 31 5.28 -7.93 4.64
CA GLY A 31 5.33 -8.82 3.48
C GLY A 31 5.22 -8.05 2.16
N SER A 32 5.56 -8.72 1.06
CA SER A 32 5.41 -8.13 -0.27
C SER A 32 4.00 -8.35 -0.79
N PRO A 33 3.22 -7.29 -1.04
CA PRO A 33 1.93 -7.42 -1.70
C PRO A 33 2.08 -7.68 -3.21
N ILE A 34 3.28 -7.44 -3.76
CA ILE A 34 3.59 -7.53 -5.18
C ILE A 34 3.92 -8.99 -5.53
N THR A 35 2.89 -9.82 -5.63
CA THR A 35 2.95 -11.17 -6.19
C THR A 35 1.98 -11.30 -7.36
N SER A 36 2.22 -12.25 -8.26
CA SER A 36 1.32 -12.49 -9.40
C SER A 36 -0.10 -12.86 -8.98
N GLU A 37 -0.27 -13.46 -7.80
CA GLU A 37 -1.55 -13.90 -7.26
C GLU A 37 -2.38 -12.76 -6.64
N ASN A 38 -1.73 -11.64 -6.31
CA ASN A 38 -2.33 -10.49 -5.63
C ASN A 38 -2.67 -9.32 -6.56
N PHE A 39 -2.50 -9.51 -7.87
CA PHE A 39 -2.70 -8.47 -8.86
C PHE A 39 -4.18 -8.23 -9.15
N VAL A 40 -4.67 -7.02 -8.86
CA VAL A 40 -6.09 -6.68 -8.98
C VAL A 40 -6.41 -5.71 -10.13
N ASN A 41 -5.42 -4.94 -10.61
CA ASN A 41 -5.60 -4.08 -11.77
C ASN A 41 -4.28 -3.90 -12.54
N GLU A 42 -4.30 -4.24 -13.82
CA GLU A 42 -3.11 -4.21 -14.67
C GLU A 42 -2.70 -2.83 -15.16
N THR A 43 -3.67 -2.01 -15.53
CA THR A 43 -3.46 -0.64 -16.00
C THR A 43 -2.72 0.18 -14.96
N ASN A 44 -3.06 -0.06 -13.69
CA ASN A 44 -2.67 0.75 -12.54
C ASN A 44 -1.60 0.06 -11.68
N LYS A 45 -1.14 -1.13 -12.08
CA LYS A 45 -0.27 -2.01 -11.29
C LYS A 45 -0.72 -2.06 -9.82
N GLN A 46 -2.00 -2.35 -9.63
CA GLN A 46 -2.59 -2.43 -8.30
C GLN A 46 -2.46 -3.84 -7.76
N TYR A 47 -1.92 -3.94 -6.55
CA TYR A 47 -1.76 -5.18 -5.81
C TYR A 47 -2.53 -5.11 -4.49
N ARG A 48 -3.01 -6.25 -4.00
CA ARG A 48 -3.70 -6.36 -2.70
C ARG A 48 -3.19 -7.57 -1.93
N GLU A 49 -2.81 -7.36 -0.69
CA GLU A 49 -2.51 -8.43 0.28
C GLU A 49 -3.59 -8.45 1.36
N LYS A 50 -3.92 -9.64 1.87
CA LYS A 50 -4.91 -9.81 2.95
C LYS A 50 -4.22 -9.93 4.30
N GLY A 51 -4.79 -9.30 5.32
CA GLY A 51 -4.46 -9.56 6.71
C GLY A 51 -3.19 -8.89 7.23
N LEU A 52 -3.33 -7.68 7.73
CA LEU A 52 -2.31 -6.92 8.43
C LEU A 52 -2.86 -6.41 9.76
N ILE A 53 -2.28 -6.85 10.88
CA ILE A 53 -2.78 -6.47 12.21
C ILE A 53 -1.98 -5.28 12.73
N ILE A 54 -2.59 -4.09 12.79
CA ILE A 54 -2.03 -2.92 13.47
C ILE A 54 -2.83 -2.70 14.76
N GLN A 55 -2.15 -2.79 15.90
CA GLN A 55 -2.74 -2.54 17.23
C GLN A 55 -4.03 -3.35 17.48
N GLY A 56 -4.04 -4.62 17.08
CA GLY A 56 -5.18 -5.52 17.25
C GLY A 56 -6.33 -5.32 16.26
N THR A 57 -6.19 -4.39 15.30
CA THR A 57 -7.15 -4.19 14.21
C THR A 57 -6.58 -4.78 12.92
N SER A 58 -7.39 -5.60 12.23
CA SER A 58 -7.00 -6.15 10.91
C SER A 58 -7.23 -5.11 9.81
N TYR A 59 -6.29 -5.06 8.87
CA TYR A 59 -6.31 -4.20 7.69
C TYR A 59 -5.96 -5.07 6.48
N SER A 60 -6.65 -4.84 5.38
CA SER A 60 -6.13 -5.17 4.06
C SER A 60 -5.28 -4.01 3.58
N TYR A 61 -4.25 -4.25 2.79
CA TYR A 61 -3.49 -3.17 2.20
C TYR A 61 -3.29 -3.38 0.71
N SER A 62 -3.23 -2.25 0.00
CA SER A 62 -3.10 -2.22 -1.45
C SER A 62 -2.03 -1.25 -1.86
N VAL A 63 -1.27 -1.64 -2.87
CA VAL A 63 -0.19 -0.84 -3.42
C VAL A 63 -0.56 -0.46 -4.84
N TYR A 64 -0.40 0.83 -5.14
CA TYR A 64 -0.66 1.43 -6.43
C TYR A 64 0.60 2.11 -6.95
N SER A 65 0.92 1.87 -8.23
CA SER A 65 1.96 2.59 -8.96
C SER A 65 1.32 3.29 -10.18
N PRO A 66 1.01 4.59 -10.07
CA PRO A 66 0.25 5.34 -11.08
C PRO A 66 0.91 5.43 -12.44
N ASN A 67 2.24 5.50 -12.46
CA ASN A 67 3.00 5.70 -13.66
C ASN A 67 3.74 4.41 -13.99
N ASN A 68 3.41 3.80 -15.13
CA ASN A 68 4.24 2.76 -15.78
C ASN A 68 5.68 3.24 -16.13
N TYR A 69 6.09 4.45 -15.70
CA TYR A 69 7.31 5.12 -16.11
C TYR A 69 8.18 5.67 -14.97
N ASP A 70 7.66 5.84 -13.74
CA ASP A 70 8.46 6.30 -12.61
C ASP A 70 8.48 5.21 -11.54
N LYS A 71 9.58 4.48 -11.48
CA LYS A 71 9.82 3.37 -10.54
C LYS A 71 9.92 3.81 -9.07
N ASP A 72 9.68 5.09 -8.79
CA ASP A 72 10.16 5.73 -7.57
C ASP A 72 9.05 6.27 -6.65
N LEU A 73 7.77 6.13 -7.04
CA LEU A 73 6.64 6.62 -6.23
C LEU A 73 5.57 5.55 -6.04
N TYR A 74 5.54 4.98 -4.83
CA TYR A 74 4.52 4.03 -4.42
C TYR A 74 3.44 4.71 -3.58
N THR A 75 2.17 4.38 -3.83
CA THR A 75 1.06 4.71 -2.94
C THR A 75 0.57 3.44 -2.26
N ILE A 76 0.52 3.43 -0.93
CA ILE A 76 -0.04 2.34 -0.15
C ILE A 76 -1.31 2.82 0.54
N THR A 77 -2.37 2.02 0.43
CA THR A 77 -3.64 2.24 1.10
C THR A 77 -3.94 1.06 2.01
N PHE A 78 -4.09 1.31 3.30
CA PHE A 78 -4.57 0.35 4.29
C PHE A 78 -6.06 0.58 4.53
N GLN A 79 -6.87 -0.48 4.47
CA GLN A 79 -8.30 -0.45 4.71
C GLN A 79 -8.62 -1.45 5.82
N LYS A 80 -9.22 -0.97 6.90
CA LYS A 80 -9.66 -1.80 8.03
C LYS A 80 -10.60 -2.89 7.53
N GLU A 81 -10.33 -4.12 7.92
CA GLU A 81 -11.22 -5.25 7.66
C GLU A 81 -12.39 -5.21 8.66
N ALA A 82 -13.60 -5.50 8.16
CA ALA A 82 -14.83 -5.52 8.95
C ALA A 82 -15.00 -6.84 9.71
#